data_AF-A0A6G0UXF4-F1
#
_entry.id   AF-A0A6G0UXF4-F1
#
_cell.length_a   1.000
_cell.length_b   1.000
_cell.length_c   1.000
_cell.angle_alpha   90.00
_cell.angle_beta   90.00
_cell.angle_gamma   90.00
#
_symmetry.space_group_name_H-M   'P 1'
#
loop_
_entity.id
_entity.type
_entity.pdbx_description
1 polymer ?
#
loop_
_entity_poly.entity_id
_entity_poly.type
_entity_poly.pdbx_seq_one_letter_code
_entity_poly.pdbx_strand_id
1 'polypeptide(L)'
;METSSTIFIPENILGDLLRARRTIFYNRVKFGMFKSKKVNEARSRPATIHSVLHTMSTEAQVFFSFLEASKIIDIFGNEENLAIVMRHFLPTWAKMETFQNTAKQGGIEINRIYCLNEEYIDLDTNFLEGFYRAEKNLTNPQELAKVEKHYYEQMFEGAVTIAKNELDDYEFAALVQITLIRISKISMLIRSLRNP
;
A
#
# COMPACT_ATOMS: atom_id res chain seq x y z
N MET A 1 10.58 5.70 35.43
CA MET A 1 10.31 6.78 34.47
C MET A 1 10.50 6.19 33.09
N GLU A 2 9.44 6.10 32.29
CA GLU A 2 9.56 5.65 30.89
C GLU A 2 10.31 6.73 30.11
N THR A 3 11.49 6.40 29.60
CA THR A 3 12.22 7.21 28.65
C THR A 3 11.50 7.13 27.30
N SER A 4 10.63 8.10 27.03
CA SER A 4 10.18 8.37 25.67
C SER A 4 11.42 8.67 24.82
N SER A 5 11.81 7.71 23.98
CA SER A 5 12.90 7.87 23.04
C SER A 5 12.36 8.61 21.81
N THR A 6 12.55 9.92 21.79
CA THR A 6 12.26 10.73 20.61
C THR A 6 13.23 10.35 19.50
N ILE A 7 12.70 9.80 18.40
CA ILE A 7 13.49 9.50 17.21
C ILE A 7 13.71 10.83 16.45
N PHE A 8 14.95 11.29 16.40
CA PHE A 8 15.33 12.43 15.57
C PHE A 8 15.56 11.99 14.12
N ILE A 9 14.81 12.56 13.17
CA ILE A 9 15.03 12.37 11.73
C ILE A 9 15.63 13.66 11.16
N PRO A 10 16.85 13.63 10.62
CA PRO A 10 17.48 14.79 9.99
C PRO A 10 16.62 15.41 8.86
N GLU A 11 16.55 16.74 8.79
CA GLU A 11 15.73 17.47 7.79
C GLU A 11 16.09 17.14 6.34
N ASN A 12 17.37 16.89 6.06
CA ASN A 12 17.82 16.50 4.72
C ASN A 12 17.27 15.13 4.30
N ILE A 13 17.22 14.17 5.23
CA ILE A 13 16.62 12.85 5.01
C ILE A 13 15.12 13.01 4.80
N LEU A 14 14.48 13.82 5.62
CA LEU A 14 13.05 14.09 5.53
C LEU A 14 12.67 14.77 4.19
N GLY A 15 13.51 15.71 3.72
CA GLY A 15 13.38 16.35 2.42
C GLY A 15 13.63 15.40 1.24
N ASP A 16 14.54 14.43 1.36
CA ASP A 16 14.75 13.36 0.38
C ASP A 16 13.53 12.42 0.32
N LEU A 17 12.96 12.05 1.48
CA LEU A 17 11.75 11.24 1.55
C LEU A 17 10.55 11.93 0.91
N LEU A 18 10.33 13.22 1.20
CA LEU A 18 9.24 13.96 0.58
C LEU A 18 9.42 14.10 -0.93
N ARG A 19 10.65 14.33 -1.41
CA ARG A 19 10.93 14.35 -2.85
C ARG A 19 10.61 13.00 -3.47
N ALA A 20 11.05 11.91 -2.84
CA ALA A 20 10.71 10.55 -3.26
C ALA A 20 9.18 10.33 -3.30
N ARG A 21 8.42 10.88 -2.33
CA ARG A 21 6.95 10.81 -2.32
C ARG A 21 6.29 11.66 -3.41
N ARG A 22 6.86 12.81 -3.78
CA ARG A 22 6.39 13.57 -4.95
C ARG A 22 6.61 12.81 -6.24
N THR A 23 7.70 12.04 -6.34
CA THR A 23 7.96 11.13 -7.46
C THR A 23 6.90 10.04 -7.56
N ILE A 24 6.32 9.59 -6.43
CA ILE A 24 5.20 8.63 -6.43
C ILE A 24 4.02 9.20 -7.20
N PHE A 25 3.56 10.40 -6.85
CA PHE A 25 2.46 11.06 -7.55
C PHE A 25 2.75 11.22 -9.05
N TYR A 26 3.93 11.73 -9.41
CA TYR A 26 4.33 11.91 -10.81
C TYR A 26 4.37 10.59 -11.59
N ASN A 27 4.89 9.53 -10.98
CA ASN A 27 4.95 8.21 -11.62
C ASN A 27 3.56 7.62 -11.79
N ARG A 28 2.66 7.73 -10.79
CA ARG A 28 1.26 7.31 -10.94
C ARG A 28 0.57 8.06 -12.11
N VAL A 29 0.86 9.34 -12.31
CA VAL A 29 0.39 10.11 -13.49
C VAL A 29 1.00 9.57 -14.78
N LYS A 30 2.33 9.42 -14.82
CA LYS A 30 3.08 8.93 -15.99
C LYS A 30 2.59 7.55 -16.45
N PHE A 31 2.24 6.67 -15.52
CA PHE A 31 1.74 5.33 -15.80
C PHE A 31 0.21 5.28 -16.04
N GLY A 32 -0.44 6.45 -16.11
CA GLY A 32 -1.84 6.55 -16.50
C GLY A 32 -2.83 6.08 -15.43
N MET A 33 -2.44 6.13 -14.14
CA MET A 33 -3.31 5.71 -13.04
C MET A 33 -4.46 6.69 -12.76
N PHE A 34 -4.42 7.93 -13.25
CA PHE A 34 -5.49 8.89 -13.03
C PHE A 34 -6.54 8.80 -14.15
N LYS A 35 -7.41 7.79 -14.05
CA LYS A 35 -8.69 7.75 -14.77
C LYS A 35 -9.76 7.38 -13.76
N SER A 36 -10.37 8.39 -13.13
CA SER A 36 -11.47 8.18 -12.17
C SER A 36 -12.60 7.37 -12.83
N LYS A 37 -12.78 6.13 -12.37
CA LYS A 37 -13.92 5.29 -12.69
C LYS A 37 -14.40 4.62 -11.41
N LYS A 38 -15.71 4.58 -11.21
CA LYS A 38 -16.30 3.74 -10.17
C LYS A 38 -15.97 2.28 -10.52
N VAL A 39 -15.35 1.53 -9.61
CA VAL A 39 -15.07 0.09 -9.83
C VAL A 39 -16.39 -0.70 -9.94
N ASN A 40 -17.52 -0.12 -9.48
CA ASN A 40 -18.84 -0.75 -9.41
C ASN A 40 -19.60 -0.88 -10.75
N GLU A 41 -19.05 -0.46 -11.88
CA GLU A 41 -19.60 -0.94 -13.16
C GLU A 41 -19.32 -2.44 -13.26
N ALA A 42 -20.27 -3.24 -13.77
CA ALA A 42 -20.16 -4.69 -13.84
C ALA A 42 -18.97 -5.14 -14.72
N ARG A 43 -17.75 -5.08 -14.18
CA ARG A 43 -16.53 -5.60 -14.77
C ARG A 43 -16.52 -7.11 -14.58
N SER A 44 -16.13 -7.85 -15.61
CA SER A 44 -15.89 -9.28 -15.46
C SER A 44 -14.71 -9.52 -14.50
N ARG A 45 -14.72 -10.64 -13.76
CA ARG A 45 -13.60 -11.03 -12.87
C ARG A 45 -12.22 -10.93 -13.54
N PRO A 46 -12.03 -11.36 -14.81
CA PRO A 46 -10.76 -11.16 -15.51
C PRO A 46 -10.37 -9.69 -15.66
N ALA A 47 -11.33 -8.80 -15.96
CA ALA A 47 -11.06 -7.38 -16.10
C ALA A 47 -10.66 -6.74 -14.77
N THR A 48 -11.28 -7.15 -13.66
CA THR A 48 -10.89 -6.61 -12.34
C THR A 48 -9.59 -7.20 -11.81
N ILE A 49 -9.35 -8.51 -11.97
CA ILE A 49 -8.05 -9.12 -11.64
C ILE A 49 -6.95 -8.46 -12.47
N HIS A 50 -7.16 -8.25 -13.76
CA HIS A 50 -6.21 -7.55 -14.62
C HIS A 50 -5.96 -6.12 -14.14
N SER A 51 -7.01 -5.39 -13.73
CA SER A 51 -6.89 -4.05 -13.15
C SER A 51 -6.06 -4.06 -11.86
N VAL A 52 -6.31 -5.00 -10.96
CA VAL A 52 -5.57 -5.15 -9.70
C VAL A 52 -4.11 -5.51 -9.96
N LEU A 53 -3.84 -6.46 -10.87
CA LEU A 53 -2.47 -6.85 -11.24
C LEU A 53 -1.71 -5.71 -11.91
N HIS A 54 -2.38 -4.95 -12.79
CA HIS A 54 -1.81 -3.76 -13.41
C HIS A 54 -1.45 -2.71 -12.35
N THR A 55 -2.39 -2.38 -11.46
CA THR A 55 -2.14 -1.47 -10.33
C THR A 55 -0.95 -1.95 -9.49
N MET A 56 -0.92 -3.23 -9.10
CA MET A 56 0.20 -3.76 -8.32
C MET A 56 1.55 -3.71 -9.05
N SER A 57 1.56 -3.92 -10.37
CA SER A 57 2.75 -3.80 -11.19
C SER A 57 3.25 -2.36 -11.25
N THR A 58 2.35 -1.40 -11.44
CA THR A 58 2.69 0.03 -11.39
C THR A 58 3.20 0.43 -10.02
N GLU A 59 2.54 -0.03 -8.96
CA GLU A 59 2.94 0.21 -7.58
C GLU A 59 4.33 -0.37 -7.27
N ALA A 60 4.70 -1.53 -7.83
CA ALA A 60 6.06 -2.05 -7.73
C ALA A 60 7.10 -1.10 -8.33
N GLN A 61 6.81 -0.52 -9.51
CA GLN A 61 7.69 0.44 -10.17
C GLN A 61 7.80 1.75 -9.39
N VAL A 62 6.66 2.24 -8.88
CA VAL A 62 6.57 3.44 -8.04
C VAL A 62 7.39 3.24 -6.76
N PHE A 63 7.26 2.09 -6.09
CA PHE A 63 8.02 1.77 -4.90
C PHE A 63 9.53 1.70 -5.18
N PHE A 64 9.93 1.11 -6.31
CA PHE A 64 11.34 1.08 -6.72
C PHE A 64 11.90 2.50 -6.91
N SER A 65 11.19 3.38 -7.63
CA SER A 65 11.60 4.78 -7.77
C SER A 65 11.65 5.53 -6.43
N PHE A 66 10.78 5.18 -5.48
CA PHE A 66 10.85 5.73 -4.12
C PHE A 66 12.14 5.29 -3.41
N LEU A 67 12.54 4.02 -3.53
CA LEU A 67 13.78 3.52 -2.93
C LEU A 67 15.03 4.20 -3.51
N GLU A 68 15.04 4.43 -4.82
CA GLU A 68 16.11 5.17 -5.51
C GLU A 68 16.18 6.62 -5.02
N ALA A 69 15.05 7.34 -5.05
CA ALA A 69 15.01 8.76 -4.69
C ALA A 69 15.31 9.01 -3.20
N SER A 70 14.97 8.05 -2.32
CA SER A 70 15.26 8.13 -0.88
C SER A 70 16.68 7.68 -0.51
N LYS A 71 17.47 7.18 -1.47
CA LYS A 71 18.80 6.57 -1.26
C LYS A 71 18.81 5.40 -0.27
N ILE A 72 17.63 4.88 0.08
CA ILE A 72 17.50 3.71 0.95
C ILE A 72 18.01 2.46 0.24
N ILE A 73 17.97 2.46 -1.10
CA ILE A 73 18.47 1.34 -1.90
C ILE A 73 19.93 0.98 -1.56
N ASP A 74 20.75 1.97 -1.21
CA ASP A 74 22.16 1.79 -0.84
C ASP A 74 22.32 1.00 0.48
N ILE A 75 21.32 1.05 1.37
CA ILE A 75 21.32 0.34 2.66
C ILE A 75 21.25 -1.18 2.46
N PHE A 76 20.65 -1.64 1.36
CA PHE A 76 20.49 -3.07 1.11
C PHE A 76 21.80 -3.74 0.67
N GLY A 77 22.76 -2.98 0.16
CA GLY A 77 24.12 -3.43 -0.17
C GLY A 77 24.25 -4.36 -1.40
N ASN A 78 23.19 -5.05 -1.82
CA ASN A 78 23.15 -5.84 -3.05
C ASN A 78 21.71 -6.07 -3.56
N GLU A 79 21.60 -6.51 -4.82
CA GLU A 79 20.33 -6.76 -5.51
C GLU A 79 19.49 -7.86 -4.86
N GLU A 80 20.12 -8.85 -4.23
CA GLU A 80 19.41 -9.97 -3.62
C GLU A 80 18.65 -9.54 -2.35
N ASN A 81 19.28 -8.72 -1.52
CA ASN A 81 18.65 -8.09 -0.36
C ASN A 81 17.53 -7.16 -0.79
N LEU A 82 17.73 -6.39 -1.86
CA LEU A 82 16.67 -5.55 -2.44
C LEU A 82 15.48 -6.41 -2.89
N ALA A 83 15.71 -7.53 -3.58
CA ALA A 83 14.63 -8.43 -4.01
C ALA A 83 13.83 -9.02 -2.83
N ILE A 84 14.52 -9.35 -1.73
CA ILE A 84 13.88 -9.81 -0.49
C ILE A 84 13.00 -8.71 0.11
N VAL A 85 13.53 -7.50 0.22
CA VAL A 85 12.79 -6.35 0.76
C VAL A 85 11.60 -6.02 -0.10
N MET A 86 11.77 -5.98 -1.43
CA MET A 86 10.68 -5.82 -2.39
C MET A 86 9.58 -6.86 -2.17
N ARG A 87 9.94 -8.14 -2.01
CA ARG A 87 8.96 -9.23 -1.81
C ARG A 87 8.16 -9.09 -0.52
N HIS A 88 8.79 -8.65 0.57
CA HIS A 88 8.14 -8.60 1.89
C HIS A 88 7.49 -7.25 2.19
N PHE A 89 8.04 -6.16 1.66
CA PHE A 89 7.58 -4.81 1.97
C PHE A 89 6.58 -4.26 0.95
N LEU A 90 6.67 -4.62 -0.33
CA LEU A 90 5.78 -4.06 -1.36
C LEU A 90 4.29 -4.21 -1.02
N PRO A 91 3.78 -5.36 -0.53
CA PRO A 91 2.38 -5.46 -0.13
C PRO A 91 2.04 -4.52 1.03
N THR A 92 2.92 -4.41 2.03
CA THR A 92 2.74 -3.52 3.19
C THR A 92 2.73 -2.06 2.76
N TRP A 93 3.64 -1.67 1.87
CA TRP A 93 3.71 -0.33 1.31
C TRP A 93 2.44 0.02 0.53
N ALA A 94 1.98 -0.85 -0.37
CA ALA A 94 0.73 -0.63 -1.12
C ALA A 94 -0.49 -0.46 -0.19
N LYS A 95 -0.54 -1.22 0.92
CA LYS A 95 -1.56 -1.04 1.95
C LYS A 95 -1.47 0.32 2.63
N MET A 96 -0.28 0.70 3.09
CA MET A 96 -0.06 1.99 3.75
C MET A 96 -0.47 3.16 2.85
N GLU A 97 -0.08 3.12 1.58
CA GLU A 97 -0.44 4.13 0.58
C GLU A 97 -1.97 4.20 0.39
N THR A 98 -2.64 3.04 0.38
CA THR A 98 -4.11 2.96 0.32
C THR A 98 -4.76 3.58 1.56
N PHE A 99 -4.19 3.37 2.76
CA PHE A 99 -4.68 3.98 4.00
C PHE A 99 -4.62 5.50 3.94
N GLN A 100 -3.46 6.03 3.55
CA GLN A 100 -3.28 7.46 3.47
C GLN A 100 -4.18 8.09 2.41
N ASN A 101 -4.29 7.45 1.24
CA ASN A 101 -5.15 7.96 0.18
C ASN A 101 -6.62 7.97 0.60
N THR A 102 -7.06 6.90 1.27
CA THR A 102 -8.42 6.79 1.81
C THR A 102 -8.69 7.86 2.88
N ALA A 103 -7.75 8.07 3.80
CA ALA A 103 -7.85 9.11 4.82
C ALA A 103 -7.94 10.52 4.21
N LYS A 104 -7.10 10.82 3.22
CA LYS A 104 -7.05 12.16 2.59
C LYS A 104 -8.26 12.48 1.71
N GLN A 105 -8.88 11.48 1.10
CA GLN A 105 -10.02 11.67 0.20
C GLN A 105 -11.38 11.64 0.90
N GLY A 106 -11.40 11.69 2.24
CA GLY A 106 -12.63 11.61 3.02
C GLY A 106 -13.36 10.27 2.86
N GLY A 107 -12.62 9.19 2.58
CA GLY A 107 -13.19 7.85 2.40
C GLY A 107 -13.82 7.30 3.66
N ILE A 108 -13.42 7.80 4.83
CA ILE A 108 -13.92 7.34 6.13
C ILE A 108 -15.38 7.76 6.31
N GLU A 109 -15.68 9.02 6.02
CA GLU A 109 -17.01 9.62 6.21
C GLU A 109 -18.07 9.01 5.27
N ILE A 110 -17.62 8.49 4.13
CA ILE A 110 -18.48 7.93 3.07
C ILE A 110 -18.29 6.42 2.88
N ASN A 111 -17.64 5.75 3.83
CA ASN A 111 -17.41 4.30 3.88
C ASN A 111 -16.80 3.72 2.59
N ARG A 112 -15.75 4.38 2.07
CA ARG A 112 -15.03 4.00 0.85
C ARG A 112 -13.55 3.78 1.10
N ILE A 113 -12.99 2.80 0.40
CA ILE A 113 -11.54 2.63 0.28
C ILE A 113 -11.12 3.21 -1.06
N TYR A 114 -10.25 4.22 -1.04
CA TYR A 114 -9.68 4.78 -2.25
C TYR A 114 -8.42 4.03 -2.64
N CYS A 115 -8.51 3.29 -3.74
CA CYS A 115 -7.39 2.66 -4.39
C CYS A 115 -6.42 3.73 -4.92
N LEU A 116 -5.23 3.27 -5.30
CA LEU A 116 -4.07 4.13 -5.61
C LEU A 116 -4.22 4.92 -6.92
N ASN A 117 -5.29 4.66 -7.67
CA ASN A 117 -5.67 5.25 -8.95
C ASN A 117 -6.92 6.15 -8.85
N GLU A 118 -7.28 6.59 -7.63
CA GLU A 118 -8.53 7.32 -7.33
C GLU A 118 -9.82 6.56 -7.67
N GLU A 119 -9.71 5.30 -8.10
CA GLU A 119 -10.84 4.37 -8.05
C GLU A 119 -11.15 4.08 -6.58
N TYR A 120 -12.40 3.82 -6.27
CA TYR A 120 -12.81 3.51 -4.92
C TYR A 120 -13.67 2.26 -4.86
N ILE A 121 -13.57 1.57 -3.72
CA ILE A 121 -14.42 0.45 -3.33
C ILE A 121 -15.39 0.98 -2.29
N ASP A 122 -16.68 0.83 -2.58
CA ASP A 122 -17.76 1.21 -1.67
C ASP A 122 -18.12 0.01 -0.80
N LEU A 123 -17.85 0.12 0.51
CA LEU A 123 -18.00 -0.98 1.47
C LEU A 123 -19.47 -1.29 1.77
N ASP A 124 -20.39 -0.34 1.52
CA ASP A 124 -21.83 -0.52 1.69
C ASP A 124 -22.47 -1.19 0.48
N THR A 125 -21.82 -1.15 -0.68
CA THR A 125 -22.31 -1.88 -1.86
C THR A 125 -22.00 -3.36 -1.79
N ASN A 126 -22.95 -4.19 -2.28
CA ASN A 126 -22.79 -5.63 -2.55
C ASN A 126 -21.69 -5.95 -3.61
N PHE A 127 -20.72 -5.06 -3.81
CA PHE A 127 -19.58 -5.22 -4.70
C PHE A 127 -18.83 -6.53 -4.46
N LEU A 128 -18.71 -6.93 -3.19
CA LEU A 128 -18.19 -8.25 -2.80
C LEU A 128 -19.01 -9.38 -3.45
N GLU A 129 -20.34 -9.35 -3.42
CA GLU A 129 -21.17 -10.38 -4.09
C GLU A 129 -21.07 -10.36 -5.62
N GLY A 130 -20.85 -9.18 -6.23
CA GLY A 130 -20.76 -9.00 -7.68
C GLY A 130 -19.55 -9.70 -8.31
N PHE A 131 -18.42 -9.75 -7.60
CA PHE A 131 -17.22 -10.48 -8.01
C PHE A 131 -17.45 -12.00 -8.10
N TYR A 132 -18.30 -12.54 -7.22
CA TYR A 132 -18.55 -13.98 -7.07
C TYR A 132 -19.71 -14.49 -7.94
N ARG A 133 -20.74 -13.66 -8.19
CA ARG A 133 -21.87 -14.06 -9.06
C ARG A 133 -21.44 -14.42 -10.50
N ALA A 134 -20.26 -13.97 -10.94
CA ALA A 134 -19.72 -14.23 -12.27
C ALA A 134 -19.22 -15.68 -12.48
N GLU A 135 -19.01 -16.50 -11.43
CA GLU A 135 -18.49 -17.87 -11.61
C GLU A 135 -19.19 -18.90 -10.71
N LYS A 136 -19.97 -19.79 -11.33
CA LYS A 136 -20.62 -20.94 -10.68
C LYS A 136 -19.65 -22.05 -10.21
N ASN A 137 -18.33 -21.85 -10.33
CA ASN A 137 -17.30 -22.88 -10.19
C ASN A 137 -16.28 -22.64 -9.05
N LEU A 138 -16.48 -21.64 -8.19
CA LEU A 138 -15.65 -21.51 -6.99
C LEU A 138 -16.10 -22.52 -5.93
N THR A 139 -15.14 -23.22 -5.32
CA THR A 139 -15.38 -24.32 -4.37
C THR A 139 -16.09 -23.87 -3.07
N ASN A 140 -16.12 -22.56 -2.77
CA ASN A 140 -17.05 -21.95 -1.81
C ASN A 140 -17.07 -20.40 -1.96
N PRO A 141 -17.94 -19.83 -2.82
CA PRO A 141 -17.96 -18.38 -3.10
C PRO A 141 -18.24 -17.52 -1.85
N GLN A 142 -18.97 -18.07 -0.87
CA GLN A 142 -19.34 -17.37 0.36
C GLN A 142 -18.15 -17.23 1.33
N GLU A 143 -17.23 -18.19 1.36
CA GLU A 143 -16.03 -18.11 2.19
C GLU A 143 -15.02 -17.11 1.65
N LEU A 144 -14.81 -17.08 0.34
CA LEU A 144 -13.94 -16.10 -0.30
C LEU A 144 -14.44 -14.67 -0.09
N ALA A 145 -15.75 -14.44 -0.22
CA ALA A 145 -16.37 -13.14 0.06
C ALA A 145 -16.13 -12.68 1.50
N LYS A 146 -16.14 -13.60 2.48
CA LYS A 146 -15.85 -13.28 3.88
C LYS A 146 -14.39 -12.90 4.09
N VAL A 147 -13.44 -13.62 3.48
CA VAL A 147 -12.00 -13.31 3.59
C VAL A 147 -11.68 -11.95 2.98
N GLU A 148 -12.25 -11.66 1.81
CA GLU A 148 -12.03 -10.39 1.12
C GLU A 148 -12.69 -9.22 1.86
N LYS A 149 -13.93 -9.39 2.36
CA LYS A 149 -14.57 -8.41 3.22
C LYS A 149 -13.72 -8.08 4.43
N HIS A 150 -13.26 -9.11 5.14
CA HIS A 150 -12.41 -8.95 6.32
C HIS A 150 -11.12 -8.21 6.00
N TYR A 151 -10.50 -8.48 4.85
CA TYR A 151 -9.33 -7.75 4.39
C TYR A 151 -9.63 -6.26 4.19
N TYR A 152 -10.74 -5.91 3.52
CA TYR A 152 -11.10 -4.50 3.33
C TYR A 152 -11.50 -3.81 4.63
N GLU A 153 -12.16 -4.48 5.55
CA GLU A 153 -12.46 -3.95 6.90
C GLU A 153 -11.16 -3.59 7.65
N GLN A 154 -10.16 -4.50 7.65
CA GLN A 154 -8.84 -4.22 8.21
C GLN A 154 -8.16 -3.03 7.52
N MET A 155 -8.33 -2.91 6.19
CA MET A 155 -7.77 -1.79 5.45
C MET A 155 -8.44 -0.46 5.84
N PHE A 156 -9.75 -0.47 6.03
CA PHE A 156 -10.52 0.68 6.45
C PHE A 156 -10.18 1.11 7.88
N GLU A 157 -10.04 0.17 8.81
CA GLU A 157 -9.55 0.44 10.18
C GLU A 157 -8.16 1.08 10.19
N GLY A 158 -7.28 0.62 9.30
CA GLY A 158 -5.97 1.23 9.07
C GLY A 158 -6.09 2.70 8.63
N ALA A 159 -6.95 2.98 7.63
CA ALA A 159 -7.21 4.35 7.17
C ALA A 159 -7.79 5.24 8.27
N VAL A 160 -8.75 4.73 9.05
CA VAL A 160 -9.34 5.42 10.21
C VAL A 160 -8.26 5.78 11.23
N THR A 161 -7.33 4.86 11.49
CA THR A 161 -6.22 5.10 12.41
C THR A 161 -5.31 6.22 11.90
N ILE A 162 -4.95 6.21 10.62
CA ILE A 162 -4.13 7.28 10.01
C ILE A 162 -4.85 8.64 10.12
N ALA A 163 -6.14 8.70 9.79
CA ALA A 163 -6.91 9.95 9.85
C ALA A 163 -7.06 10.49 11.28
N LYS A 164 -7.35 9.62 12.25
CA LYS A 164 -7.49 10.01 13.67
C LYS A 164 -6.21 10.57 14.29
N ASN A 165 -5.07 10.11 13.82
CA ASN A 165 -3.77 10.61 14.27
C ASN A 165 -3.32 11.86 13.49
N GLU A 166 -4.11 12.31 12.51
CA GLU A 166 -3.84 13.51 11.70
C GLU A 166 -2.42 13.51 11.08
N LEU A 167 -1.90 12.31 10.75
CA LEU A 167 -0.51 12.18 10.29
C LEU A 167 -0.28 13.03 9.05
N ASP A 168 0.65 13.98 9.16
CA ASP A 168 1.02 14.82 8.04
C ASP A 168 1.87 14.04 7.02
N ASP A 169 2.26 14.72 5.94
CA ASP A 169 3.07 14.09 4.91
C ASP A 169 4.50 13.74 5.35
N TYR A 170 5.01 14.40 6.36
CA TYR A 170 6.33 14.14 6.91
C TYR A 170 6.29 12.90 7.81
N GLU A 171 5.33 12.84 8.73
CA GLU A 171 5.12 11.77 9.68
C GLU A 171 4.78 10.46 8.97
N PHE A 172 3.93 10.52 7.94
CA PHE A 172 3.63 9.34 7.15
C PHE A 172 4.85 8.84 6.36
N ALA A 173 5.64 9.73 5.78
CA ALA A 173 6.87 9.35 5.07
C ALA A 173 7.88 8.68 6.03
N ALA A 174 8.02 9.22 7.23
CA ALA A 174 8.83 8.65 8.30
C ALA A 174 8.30 7.27 8.73
N LEU A 175 6.98 7.12 8.88
CA LEU A 175 6.34 5.83 9.22
C LEU A 175 6.63 4.77 8.15
N VAL A 176 6.50 5.12 6.87
CA VAL A 176 6.85 4.23 5.74
C VAL A 176 8.32 3.79 5.84
N GLN A 177 9.24 4.73 6.07
CA GLN A 177 10.67 4.42 6.17
C GLN A 177 10.99 3.54 7.38
N ILE A 178 10.43 3.83 8.56
CA ILE A 178 10.63 3.02 9.77
C ILE A 178 10.13 1.60 9.53
N THR A 179 8.96 1.46 8.90
CA THR A 179 8.36 0.15 8.58
C THR A 179 9.22 -0.63 7.59
N LEU A 180 9.72 0.05 6.55
CA LEU A 180 10.66 -0.52 5.58
C LEU A 180 11.92 -1.04 6.25
N ILE A 181 12.58 -0.23 7.09
CA ILE A 181 13.79 -0.62 7.80
C ILE A 181 13.52 -1.79 8.75
N ARG A 182 12.41 -1.77 9.50
CA ARG A 182 12.03 -2.86 10.42
C ARG A 182 11.83 -4.18 9.69
N ILE A 183 11.02 -4.18 8.62
CA ILE A 183 10.77 -5.39 7.83
C ILE A 183 12.06 -5.88 7.18
N SER A 184 12.87 -4.97 6.63
CA SER A 184 14.16 -5.32 6.02
C SER A 184 15.11 -5.99 7.02
N LYS A 185 15.23 -5.45 8.25
CA LYS A 185 16.05 -6.07 9.31
C LYS A 185 15.59 -7.47 9.67
N ILE A 186 14.27 -7.68 9.83
CA ILE A 186 13.72 -9.01 10.13
C ILE A 186 14.00 -9.99 8.99
N SER A 187 13.77 -9.58 7.74
CA SER A 187 14.01 -10.42 6.57
C SER A 187 15.49 -10.81 6.42
N MET A 188 16.42 -9.88 6.69
CA MET A 188 17.86 -10.17 6.69
C MET A 188 18.26 -11.13 7.83
N LEU A 189 17.69 -10.95 9.03
CA LEU A 189 17.94 -11.85 10.17
C LEU A 189 17.47 -13.28 9.88
N ILE A 190 16.27 -13.45 9.31
CA ILE A 190 15.75 -14.77 8.92
C ILE A 190 16.70 -15.45 7.92
N ARG A 191 17.29 -14.69 7.00
CA ARG A 191 18.25 -15.21 6.01
C ARG A 191 19.54 -15.68 6.67
N SER A 192 20.15 -14.88 7.55
CA SER A 192 21.38 -15.29 8.24
C SER A 192 21.17 -16.55 9.10
N LEU A 193 19.95 -16.78 9.58
CA LEU A 193 19.60 -18.01 10.30
C LEU A 193 19.44 -19.23 9.36
N ARG A 194 19.16 -19.04 8.07
CA ARG A 194 19.00 -20.12 7.08
C ARG A 194 20.31 -20.47 6.35
N ASN A 195 21.19 -19.49 6.19
CA ASN A 195 22.50 -19.63 5.54
C ASN A 195 23.59 -19.11 6.51
N PRO A 196 23.92 -19.87 7.57
CA PRO A 196 24.94 -19.47 8.54
C PRO A 196 26.35 -19.39 7.95
#